data_AF-A0A0T6B693-F1
#
_entry.id   AF-A0A0T6B693-F1
#
_cell.length_a   1.000
_cell.length_b   1.000
_cell.length_c   1.000
_cell.angle_alpha   90.00
_cell.angle_beta   90.00
_cell.angle_gamma   90.00
#
_symmetry.space_group_name_H-M   'P 1'
#
loop_
_entity.id
_entity.type
_entity.pdbx_description
1 polymer ?
#
loop_
_entity_poly.entity_id
_entity_poly.type
_entity_poly.pdbx_seq_one_letter_code
_entity_poly.pdbx_strand_id
1 'polypeptide(L)'
;MDTTTEDKLDLRLVKTDLIEAIRDCSARGLYHCVKWLSELNFSISHIKLPEEHCKFSEVYENEYDVYCVAKSYFDVKEYDRCAHYTKASTNPKARFLHLYSRFLSFEKKKLDNMTDANCPPDPTKNTILKDLRAVLMEGYHKKQLDGYCLYLYGVILKKLDLTNLAIDVFVEAVFSTPILWAAWQELAQLLPNKNKLKSLVLPDHWMKQFFLAYAYLEQLCNDESLEIYCKLHEQGFNKSSFIIAQTAIVYHNRRGMTRYLILILVFG
;
A
#
# COMPACT_ATOMS: atom_id res chain seq x y z
N MET A 1 36.26 -2.61 -20.84
CA MET A 1 35.00 -2.40 -21.56
C MET A 1 34.07 -3.49 -21.09
N ASP A 2 33.37 -3.23 -19.99
CA ASP A 2 32.23 -4.04 -19.56
C ASP A 2 31.05 -3.07 -19.51
N THR A 3 30.20 -3.18 -20.51
CA THR A 3 28.92 -2.47 -20.57
C THR A 3 28.03 -3.04 -19.48
N THR A 4 27.86 -2.30 -18.39
CA THR A 4 26.70 -2.45 -17.50
C THR A 4 25.47 -2.23 -18.36
N THR A 5 24.84 -3.30 -18.81
CA THR A 5 23.44 -3.27 -19.25
C THR A 5 22.65 -2.83 -18.02
N GLU A 6 22.39 -1.52 -17.92
CA GLU A 6 21.44 -1.00 -16.95
C GLU A 6 20.13 -1.77 -17.12
N ASP A 7 19.71 -2.48 -16.08
CA ASP A 7 18.44 -3.21 -16.07
C ASP A 7 17.30 -2.25 -16.38
N LYS A 8 16.94 -2.19 -17.66
CA LYS A 8 15.88 -1.36 -18.18
C LYS A 8 14.56 -2.00 -17.78
N LEU A 9 13.75 -1.24 -17.07
CA LEU A 9 12.45 -1.70 -16.61
C LEU A 9 11.52 -2.02 -17.79
N ASP A 10 10.92 -3.21 -17.80
CA ASP A 10 9.90 -3.56 -18.79
C ASP A 10 8.58 -2.84 -18.47
N LEU A 11 8.37 -1.69 -19.10
CA LEU A 11 7.18 -0.88 -18.90
C LEU A 11 5.87 -1.55 -19.32
N ARG A 12 5.91 -2.60 -20.17
CA ARG A 12 4.70 -3.37 -20.51
C ARG A 12 4.30 -4.29 -19.37
N LEU A 13 5.26 -4.96 -18.74
CA LEU A 13 5.05 -5.75 -17.53
C LEU A 13 4.51 -4.85 -16.41
N VAL A 14 5.20 -3.76 -16.10
CA VAL A 14 4.78 -2.76 -15.10
C VAL A 14 3.35 -2.29 -15.32
N LYS A 15 2.99 -1.97 -16.57
CA LYS A 15 1.65 -1.50 -16.90
C LYS A 15 0.58 -2.57 -16.67
N THR A 16 0.90 -3.83 -16.95
CA THR A 16 0.02 -4.98 -16.71
C THR A 16 -0.21 -5.14 -15.21
N ASP A 17 0.86 -5.19 -14.42
CA ASP A 17 0.81 -5.30 -12.95
C ASP A 17 -0.03 -4.16 -12.34
N LEU A 18 0.18 -2.92 -12.81
CA LEU A 18 -0.54 -1.74 -12.33
C LEU A 18 -2.06 -1.85 -12.60
N ILE A 19 -2.47 -2.28 -13.79
CA ILE A 19 -3.88 -2.41 -14.14
C ILE A 19 -4.57 -3.48 -13.28
N GLU A 20 -3.91 -4.62 -13.07
CA GLU A 20 -4.40 -5.69 -12.20
C GLU A 20 -4.52 -5.22 -10.75
N ALA A 21 -3.48 -4.57 -10.22
CA ALA A 21 -3.47 -4.09 -8.85
C ALA A 21 -4.45 -2.97 -8.57
N ILE A 22 -4.69 -2.06 -9.53
CA ILE A 22 -5.73 -1.02 -9.43
C ILE A 22 -7.10 -1.67 -9.21
N ARG A 23 -7.41 -2.71 -9.98
CA ARG A 23 -8.68 -3.44 -9.85
C ARG A 23 -8.78 -4.17 -8.52
N ASP A 24 -7.75 -4.92 -8.15
CA ASP A 24 -7.76 -5.70 -6.92
C ASP A 24 -7.77 -4.84 -5.65
N CYS A 25 -7.06 -3.71 -5.65
CA CYS A 25 -7.12 -2.74 -4.56
C CYS A 25 -8.47 -2.02 -4.51
N SER A 26 -9.06 -1.70 -5.67
CA SER A 26 -10.40 -1.07 -5.75
C SER A 26 -11.49 -2.01 -5.23
N ALA A 27 -11.45 -3.28 -5.63
CA ALA A 27 -12.36 -4.31 -5.17
C ALA A 27 -12.25 -4.52 -3.63
N ARG A 28 -11.08 -4.28 -3.06
CA ARG A 28 -10.82 -4.38 -1.62
C ARG A 28 -11.00 -3.06 -0.85
N GLY A 29 -11.36 -1.96 -1.52
CA GLY A 29 -11.58 -0.66 -0.88
C GLY A 29 -10.31 0.08 -0.44
N LEU A 30 -9.14 -0.29 -0.96
CA LEU A 30 -7.84 0.32 -0.63
C LEU A 30 -7.58 1.59 -1.46
N TYR A 31 -8.43 2.61 -1.30
CA TYR A 31 -8.50 3.76 -2.21
C TYR A 31 -7.23 4.60 -2.30
N HIS A 32 -6.47 4.76 -1.22
CA HIS A 32 -5.20 5.47 -1.28
C HIS A 32 -4.15 4.73 -2.12
N CYS A 33 -4.13 3.40 -2.04
CA CYS A 33 -3.28 2.57 -2.88
C CYS A 33 -3.73 2.65 -4.35
N VAL A 34 -5.03 2.55 -4.61
CA VAL A 34 -5.62 2.72 -5.96
C VAL A 34 -5.21 4.05 -6.58
N LYS A 35 -5.30 5.14 -5.80
CA LYS A 35 -4.92 6.48 -6.26
C LYS A 35 -3.45 6.51 -6.70
N TRP A 36 -2.54 6.03 -5.84
CA TRP A 36 -1.11 6.01 -6.14
C TRP A 36 -0.80 5.16 -7.37
N LEU A 37 -1.36 3.94 -7.46
CA LEU A 37 -1.18 3.05 -8.60
C LEU A 37 -1.74 3.67 -9.90
N SER A 38 -2.87 4.37 -9.82
CA SER A 38 -3.50 5.04 -10.97
C SER A 38 -2.68 6.22 -11.47
N GLU A 39 -2.16 7.05 -10.56
CA GLU A 39 -1.23 8.14 -10.91
C GLU A 39 0.02 7.59 -11.60
N LEU A 40 0.59 6.51 -11.07
CA LEU A 40 1.75 5.86 -11.66
C LEU A 40 1.45 5.25 -13.04
N ASN A 41 0.32 4.56 -13.18
CA ASN A 41 -0.13 4.00 -14.46
C ASN A 41 -0.37 5.09 -15.52
N PHE A 42 -0.93 6.23 -15.11
CA PHE A 42 -1.15 7.37 -15.98
C PHE A 42 0.16 7.97 -16.51
N SER A 43 1.22 7.97 -15.70
CA SER A 43 2.53 8.47 -16.12
C SER A 43 3.11 7.68 -17.32
N ILE A 44 2.79 6.39 -17.43
CA ILE A 44 3.15 5.51 -18.55
C ILE A 44 1.98 5.26 -19.53
N SER A 45 1.04 6.21 -19.63
CA SER A 45 -0.14 6.12 -20.50
C SER A 45 0.17 5.89 -21.99
N HIS A 46 1.34 6.36 -22.45
CA HIS A 46 1.83 6.20 -23.82
C HIS A 46 2.16 4.74 -24.21
N ILE A 47 2.44 3.87 -23.24
CA ILE A 47 2.67 2.44 -23.46
C ILE A 47 1.32 1.76 -23.77
N LYS A 48 1.22 1.08 -24.91
CA LYS A 48 0.02 0.34 -25.31
C LYS A 48 0.18 -1.15 -25.01
N LEU A 49 -0.87 -1.76 -24.45
CA LEU A 49 -0.97 -3.20 -24.25
C LEU A 49 -1.84 -3.82 -25.35
N PRO A 50 -1.61 -5.09 -25.72
CA PRO A 50 -2.51 -5.82 -26.62
C PRO A 50 -3.92 -5.91 -26.04
N GLU A 51 -4.97 -5.84 -26.88
CA GLU A 51 -6.38 -5.86 -26.45
C GLU A 51 -6.78 -7.09 -25.62
N GLU A 52 -6.08 -8.21 -25.81
CA GLU A 52 -6.30 -9.45 -25.06
C GLU A 52 -6.00 -9.30 -23.56
N HIS A 53 -5.08 -8.41 -23.19
CA HIS A 53 -4.75 -8.12 -21.79
C HIS A 53 -5.82 -7.27 -21.10
N CYS A 54 -6.96 -6.96 -21.74
CA CYS A 54 -8.09 -6.31 -21.08
C CYS A 54 -9.17 -7.27 -20.59
N LYS A 55 -9.12 -8.57 -20.99
CA LYS A 55 -10.12 -9.56 -20.59
C LYS A 55 -9.72 -10.22 -19.28
N PHE A 56 -10.30 -9.77 -18.18
CA PHE A 56 -10.12 -10.41 -16.87
C PHE A 56 -11.47 -10.80 -16.30
N SER A 57 -11.60 -12.09 -15.95
CA SER A 57 -12.77 -12.63 -15.28
C SER A 57 -12.52 -12.59 -13.77
N GLU A 58 -13.21 -11.72 -13.05
CA GLU A 58 -13.20 -11.79 -11.60
C GLU A 58 -14.01 -13.02 -11.15
N VAL A 59 -13.34 -13.98 -10.51
CA VAL A 59 -14.00 -15.18 -10.01
C VAL A 59 -14.51 -14.88 -8.59
N TYR A 60 -15.79 -14.54 -8.50
CA TYR A 60 -16.51 -14.40 -7.22
C TYR A 60 -17.33 -15.64 -6.87
N GLU A 61 -17.28 -16.69 -7.70
CA GLU A 61 -18.11 -17.90 -7.57
C GLU A 61 -19.59 -17.51 -7.33
N ASN A 62 -20.26 -18.17 -6.37
CA ASN A 62 -21.63 -17.87 -5.96
C ASN A 62 -21.73 -16.74 -4.91
N GLU A 63 -20.62 -16.05 -4.59
CA GLU A 63 -20.58 -14.98 -3.58
C GLU A 63 -20.67 -13.57 -4.19
N TYR A 64 -20.90 -13.45 -5.51
CA TYR A 64 -20.95 -12.16 -6.20
C TYR A 64 -22.03 -11.22 -5.64
N ASP A 65 -23.24 -11.72 -5.42
CA ASP A 65 -24.36 -10.91 -4.89
C ASP A 65 -24.05 -10.37 -3.49
N VAL A 66 -23.46 -11.22 -2.64
CA VAL A 66 -23.00 -10.86 -1.29
C VAL A 66 -21.91 -9.80 -1.36
N TYR A 67 -20.96 -9.95 -2.28
CA TYR A 67 -19.90 -8.98 -2.49
C TYR A 67 -20.47 -7.63 -2.96
N CYS A 68 -21.38 -7.61 -3.93
CA CYS A 68 -21.99 -6.39 -4.46
C CYS A 68 -22.71 -5.59 -3.37
N VAL A 69 -23.56 -6.24 -2.56
CA VAL A 69 -24.26 -5.54 -1.47
C VAL A 69 -23.27 -5.04 -0.41
N ALA A 70 -22.30 -5.86 -0.01
CA ALA A 70 -21.30 -5.46 0.98
C ALA A 70 -20.43 -4.29 0.50
N LYS A 71 -19.98 -4.34 -0.75
CA LYS A 71 -19.18 -3.28 -1.36
C LYS A 71 -19.96 -1.98 -1.47
N SER A 72 -21.26 -2.04 -1.78
CA SER A 72 -22.12 -0.85 -1.81
C SER A 72 -22.19 -0.18 -0.43
N TYR A 73 -22.36 -0.96 0.65
CA TYR A 73 -22.32 -0.47 2.03
C TYR A 73 -20.94 0.07 2.43
N PHE A 74 -19.87 -0.59 1.98
CA PHE A 74 -18.51 -0.13 2.22
C PHE A 74 -18.28 1.26 1.62
N ASP A 75 -18.77 1.49 0.40
CA ASP A 75 -18.54 2.73 -0.36
C ASP A 75 -19.25 3.93 0.25
N VAL A 76 -20.42 3.72 0.85
CA VAL A 76 -21.14 4.74 1.63
C VAL A 76 -20.66 4.84 3.09
N LYS A 77 -19.55 4.17 3.45
CA LYS A 77 -18.92 4.18 4.78
C LYS A 77 -19.81 3.61 5.90
N GLU A 78 -20.70 2.69 5.55
CA GLU A 78 -21.52 1.89 6.48
C GLU A 78 -20.83 0.55 6.78
N TYR A 79 -19.67 0.64 7.44
CA TYR A 79 -18.76 -0.50 7.58
C TYR A 79 -19.33 -1.66 8.39
N ASP A 80 -20.16 -1.42 9.40
CA ASP A 80 -20.80 -2.48 10.19
C ASP A 80 -21.75 -3.33 9.33
N ARG A 81 -22.48 -2.71 8.38
CA ARG A 81 -23.35 -3.43 7.45
C ARG A 81 -22.54 -4.24 6.46
N CYS A 82 -21.47 -3.67 5.89
CA CYS A 82 -20.53 -4.41 5.06
C CYS A 82 -19.98 -5.66 5.78
N ALA A 83 -19.55 -5.51 7.03
CA ALA A 83 -19.05 -6.62 7.85
C ALA A 83 -20.12 -7.69 8.12
N HIS A 84 -21.40 -7.29 8.28
CA HIS A 84 -22.50 -8.21 8.48
C HIS A 84 -22.72 -9.14 7.28
N TYR A 85 -22.79 -8.59 6.07
CA TYR A 85 -23.01 -9.39 4.85
C TYR A 85 -21.83 -10.32 4.52
N THR A 86 -20.61 -9.89 4.82
CA THR A 86 -19.38 -10.64 4.46
C THR A 86 -18.92 -11.65 5.53
N LYS A 87 -19.68 -11.82 6.62
CA LYS A 87 -19.28 -12.64 7.78
C LYS A 87 -18.98 -14.10 7.44
N ALA A 88 -19.71 -14.66 6.48
CA ALA A 88 -19.58 -16.06 6.06
C ALA A 88 -18.84 -16.23 4.72
N SER A 89 -18.35 -15.13 4.13
CA SER A 89 -17.70 -15.17 2.81
C SER A 89 -16.34 -15.87 2.88
N THR A 90 -16.11 -16.74 1.90
CA THR A 90 -14.86 -17.48 1.71
C THR A 90 -13.98 -16.88 0.62
N ASN A 91 -14.57 -16.10 -0.29
CA ASN A 91 -13.83 -15.40 -1.33
C ASN A 91 -12.77 -14.47 -0.73
N PRO A 92 -11.50 -14.48 -1.21
CA PRO A 92 -10.44 -13.65 -0.66
C PRO A 92 -10.74 -12.15 -0.63
N LYS A 93 -11.40 -11.61 -1.66
CA LYS A 93 -11.79 -10.18 -1.74
C LYS A 93 -12.83 -9.85 -0.68
N ALA A 94 -13.89 -10.66 -0.58
CA ALA A 94 -14.96 -10.47 0.39
C ALA A 94 -14.47 -10.69 1.84
N ARG A 95 -13.60 -11.68 2.07
CA ARG A 95 -12.96 -11.93 3.36
C ARG A 95 -12.07 -10.78 3.79
N PHE A 96 -11.26 -10.23 2.89
CA PHE A 96 -10.49 -9.02 3.18
C PHE A 96 -11.42 -7.85 3.51
N LEU A 97 -12.47 -7.64 2.71
CA LEU A 97 -13.44 -6.57 2.90
C LEU A 97 -14.18 -6.69 4.24
N HIS A 98 -14.48 -7.92 4.70
CA HIS A 98 -15.01 -8.19 6.02
C HIS A 98 -14.10 -7.68 7.13
N LEU A 99 -12.84 -8.11 7.11
CA LEU A 99 -11.85 -7.75 8.13
C LEU A 99 -11.55 -6.24 8.11
N TYR A 100 -11.42 -5.69 6.91
CA TYR A 100 -11.10 -4.28 6.71
C TYR A 100 -12.26 -3.37 7.11
N SER A 101 -13.51 -3.73 6.81
CA SER A 101 -14.69 -2.97 7.27
C SER A 101 -14.83 -3.00 8.79
N ARG A 102 -14.60 -4.14 9.45
CA ARG A 102 -14.55 -4.18 10.94
C ARG A 102 -13.49 -3.24 11.50
N PHE A 103 -12.30 -3.23 10.90
CA PHE A 103 -11.22 -2.32 11.27
C PHE A 103 -11.59 -0.85 11.06
N LEU A 104 -12.16 -0.49 9.90
CA LEU A 104 -12.56 0.89 9.61
C LEU A 104 -13.75 1.36 10.46
N SER A 105 -14.68 0.47 10.80
CA SER A 105 -15.75 0.74 11.78
C SER A 105 -15.16 1.14 13.13
N PHE A 106 -14.17 0.39 13.59
CA PHE A 106 -13.43 0.70 14.81
C PHE A 106 -12.71 2.07 14.71
N GLU A 107 -11.98 2.35 13.64
CA GLU A 107 -11.28 3.63 13.45
C GLU A 107 -12.26 4.82 13.38
N LYS A 108 -13.40 4.66 12.70
CA LYS A 108 -14.46 5.67 12.63
C LYS A 108 -15.02 5.98 14.01
N LYS A 109 -15.44 4.94 14.77
CA LYS A 109 -15.94 5.08 16.14
C LYS A 109 -14.89 5.67 17.08
N LYS A 110 -13.61 5.36 16.88
CA LYS A 110 -12.52 5.96 17.65
C LYS A 110 -12.44 7.47 17.42
N LEU A 111 -12.51 7.90 16.16
CA LEU A 111 -12.46 9.33 15.79
C LEU A 111 -13.68 10.10 16.31
N ASP A 112 -14.89 9.56 16.11
CA ASP A 112 -16.15 10.20 16.54
C ASP A 112 -16.18 10.41 18.06
N ASN A 113 -15.62 9.48 18.83
CA ASN A 113 -15.52 9.60 20.28
C ASN A 113 -14.42 10.58 20.75
N MET A 114 -13.38 10.84 19.95
CA MET A 114 -12.36 11.84 20.29
C MET A 114 -12.90 13.26 20.21
N THR A 115 -13.91 13.49 19.34
CA THR A 115 -14.59 14.78 19.25
C THR A 115 -15.57 15.03 20.40
N ASP A 116 -15.93 13.99 21.16
CA ASP A 116 -16.79 14.10 22.33
C ASP A 116 -15.94 14.09 23.62
N ALA A 117 -15.41 15.26 23.97
CA ALA A 117 -14.48 15.47 25.10
C ALA A 117 -15.05 15.08 26.47
N ASN A 118 -16.36 14.80 26.56
CA ASN A 118 -17.06 14.45 27.79
C ASN A 118 -17.19 12.92 28.00
N CYS A 119 -16.75 12.09 27.05
CA CYS A 119 -16.82 10.64 27.18
C CYS A 119 -15.52 10.03 27.76
N PRO A 120 -15.57 9.29 28.88
CA PRO A 120 -14.40 8.57 29.38
C PRO A 120 -13.90 7.54 28.36
N PRO A 121 -12.59 7.18 28.38
CA PRO A 121 -12.03 6.21 27.45
C PRO A 121 -12.72 4.85 27.64
N ASP A 122 -13.54 4.47 26.66
CA ASP A 122 -14.29 3.22 26.66
C ASP A 122 -13.35 1.99 26.64
N PRO A 123 -13.39 1.13 27.68
CA PRO A 123 -12.54 -0.06 27.78
C PRO A 123 -12.85 -1.12 26.70
N THR A 124 -14.01 -1.06 26.03
CA THR A 124 -14.39 -2.00 24.96
C THR A 124 -13.62 -1.78 23.65
N LYS A 125 -12.95 -0.64 23.50
CA LYS A 125 -12.18 -0.28 22.28
C LYS A 125 -10.97 -1.20 22.06
N ASN A 126 -10.32 -1.61 23.14
CA ASN A 126 -9.23 -2.59 23.06
C ASN A 126 -9.73 -3.98 22.66
N THR A 127 -11.01 -4.28 22.87
CA THR A 127 -11.59 -5.60 22.58
C THR A 127 -11.66 -5.86 21.08
N ILE A 128 -12.17 -4.92 20.27
CA ILE A 128 -12.31 -5.13 18.82
C ILE A 128 -10.95 -5.33 18.14
N LEU A 129 -9.96 -4.53 18.50
CA LEU A 129 -8.61 -4.63 17.92
C LEU A 129 -7.92 -5.94 18.35
N LYS A 130 -8.13 -6.38 19.60
CA LYS A 130 -7.66 -7.68 20.10
C LYS A 130 -8.36 -8.85 19.41
N ASP A 131 -9.66 -8.74 19.16
CA ASP A 131 -10.44 -9.76 18.45
C ASP A 131 -9.98 -9.87 16.99
N LEU A 132 -9.81 -8.75 16.29
CA LEU A 132 -9.28 -8.72 14.93
C LEU A 132 -7.86 -9.30 14.87
N ARG A 133 -7.01 -8.94 15.84
CA ARG A 133 -5.69 -9.56 15.98
C ARG A 133 -5.80 -11.07 16.17
N ALA A 134 -6.68 -11.57 17.02
CA ALA A 134 -6.81 -13.00 17.28
C ALA A 134 -7.21 -13.77 16.00
N VAL A 135 -8.20 -13.26 15.26
CA VAL A 135 -8.65 -13.86 13.99
C VAL A 135 -7.53 -13.87 12.94
N LEU A 136 -6.82 -12.75 12.78
CA LEU A 136 -5.72 -12.66 11.82
C LEU A 136 -4.51 -13.51 12.24
N MET A 137 -4.18 -13.55 13.53
CA MET A 137 -3.11 -14.38 14.08
C MET A 137 -3.38 -15.86 13.84
N GLU A 138 -4.62 -16.32 14.05
CA GLU A 138 -5.01 -17.70 13.73
C GLU A 138 -4.84 -18.02 12.23
N GLY A 139 -5.33 -17.14 11.36
CA GLY A 139 -5.16 -17.29 9.91
C GLY A 139 -3.69 -17.25 9.47
N TYR A 140 -2.88 -16.43 10.13
CA TYR A 140 -1.44 -16.32 9.88
C TYR A 140 -0.71 -17.61 10.24
N HIS A 141 -0.96 -18.18 11.43
CA HIS A 141 -0.37 -19.46 11.84
C HIS A 141 -0.80 -20.62 10.93
N LYS A 142 -2.02 -20.57 10.40
CA LYS A 142 -2.54 -21.56 9.43
C LYS A 142 -2.09 -21.31 7.99
N LYS A 143 -1.34 -20.23 7.70
CA LYS A 143 -0.95 -19.79 6.35
C LYS A 143 -2.13 -19.60 5.39
N GLN A 144 -3.22 -19.04 5.90
CA GLN A 144 -4.47 -18.82 5.17
C GLN A 144 -4.72 -17.34 4.79
N LEU A 145 -3.77 -16.44 5.10
CA LEU A 145 -3.89 -15.03 4.76
C LEU A 145 -3.28 -14.76 3.38
N ASP A 146 -4.03 -14.09 2.51
CA ASP A 146 -3.48 -13.49 1.29
C ASP A 146 -2.63 -12.25 1.63
N GLY A 147 -1.87 -11.73 0.66
CA GLY A 147 -1.00 -10.56 0.88
C GLY A 147 -1.74 -9.32 1.39
N TYR A 148 -3.02 -9.16 1.03
CA TYR A 148 -3.88 -8.10 1.55
C TYR A 148 -4.22 -8.30 3.03
N CYS A 149 -4.58 -9.51 3.44
CA CYS A 149 -4.84 -9.83 4.84
C CYS A 149 -3.56 -9.76 5.69
N LEU A 150 -2.40 -10.14 5.14
CA LEU A 150 -1.09 -9.93 5.77
C LEU A 150 -0.83 -8.43 5.98
N TYR A 151 -1.08 -7.60 4.98
CA TYR A 151 -1.01 -6.14 5.11
C TYR A 151 -1.88 -5.62 6.26
N LEU A 152 -3.16 -6.03 6.32
CA LEU A 152 -4.06 -5.60 7.39
C LEU A 152 -3.60 -6.09 8.77
N TYR A 153 -3.06 -7.32 8.84
CA TYR A 153 -2.48 -7.84 10.06
C TYR A 153 -1.28 -7.01 10.53
N GLY A 154 -0.37 -6.64 9.62
CA GLY A 154 0.74 -5.73 9.89
C GLY A 154 0.26 -4.37 10.42
N VAL A 155 -0.78 -3.79 9.82
CA VAL A 155 -1.38 -2.52 10.28
C VAL A 155 -1.91 -2.63 11.72
N ILE A 156 -2.57 -3.74 12.04
CA ILE A 156 -3.10 -4.00 13.39
C ILE A 156 -1.95 -4.21 14.39
N LEU A 157 -0.91 -4.97 14.03
CA LEU A 157 0.27 -5.16 14.88
C LEU A 157 0.98 -3.84 15.15
N LYS A 158 1.15 -2.99 14.12
CA LYS A 158 1.72 -1.64 14.25
C LYS A 158 0.91 -0.77 15.21
N LYS A 159 -0.42 -0.80 15.12
CA LYS A 159 -1.30 -0.05 16.05
C LYS A 159 -1.30 -0.58 17.48
N LEU A 160 -0.82 -1.81 17.69
CA LEU A 160 -0.63 -2.43 19.01
C LEU A 160 0.82 -2.29 19.50
N ASP A 161 1.64 -1.46 18.84
CA ASP A 161 3.06 -1.23 19.15
C ASP A 161 3.94 -2.50 19.08
N LEU A 162 3.49 -3.52 18.33
CA LEU A 162 4.23 -4.76 18.10
C LEU A 162 5.14 -4.62 16.86
N THR A 163 6.03 -3.62 16.88
CA THR A 163 6.78 -3.17 15.69
C THR A 163 7.59 -4.25 14.99
N ASN A 164 8.33 -5.09 15.73
CA ASN A 164 9.15 -6.13 15.12
C ASN A 164 8.30 -7.16 14.37
N LEU A 165 7.20 -7.62 14.99
CA LEU A 165 6.25 -8.53 14.34
C LEU A 165 5.57 -7.88 13.13
N ALA A 166 5.24 -6.58 13.22
CA ALA A 166 4.67 -5.84 12.11
C ALA A 166 5.65 -5.79 10.92
N ILE A 167 6.94 -5.55 11.15
CA ILE A 167 7.98 -5.58 10.10
C ILE A 167 8.02 -6.95 9.42
N ASP A 168 8.08 -8.04 10.19
CA ASP A 168 8.17 -9.39 9.64
C ASP A 168 6.94 -9.72 8.78
N VAL A 169 5.73 -9.40 9.28
CA VAL A 169 4.47 -9.60 8.55
C VAL A 169 4.38 -8.72 7.30
N PHE A 170 4.85 -7.48 7.34
CA PHE A 170 4.88 -6.63 6.15
C PHE A 170 5.87 -7.13 5.10
N VAL A 171 7.01 -7.69 5.52
CA VAL A 171 7.95 -8.36 4.60
C VAL A 171 7.24 -9.52 3.90
N GLU A 172 6.54 -10.38 4.65
CA GLU A 172 5.73 -11.46 4.05
C GLU A 172 4.63 -10.94 3.11
N ALA A 173 3.96 -9.84 3.49
CA ALA A 173 2.92 -9.22 2.66
C ALA A 173 3.48 -8.74 1.31
N VAL A 174 4.65 -8.10 1.30
CA VAL A 174 5.27 -7.65 0.03
C VAL A 174 5.84 -8.80 -0.79
N PHE A 175 6.25 -9.90 -0.17
CA PHE A 175 6.57 -11.13 -0.92
C PHE A 175 5.33 -11.74 -1.57
N SER A 176 4.21 -11.78 -0.86
CA SER A 176 2.96 -12.37 -1.36
C SER A 176 2.27 -11.49 -2.40
N THR A 177 2.31 -10.17 -2.25
CA THR A 177 1.69 -9.21 -3.18
C THR A 177 2.61 -8.00 -3.38
N PRO A 178 3.68 -8.13 -4.19
CA PRO A 178 4.68 -7.08 -4.38
C PRO A 178 4.14 -5.76 -4.93
N ILE A 179 2.98 -5.79 -5.59
CA ILE A 179 2.35 -4.61 -6.18
C ILE A 179 1.56 -3.76 -5.16
N LEU A 180 1.33 -4.26 -3.95
CA LEU A 180 0.58 -3.57 -2.91
C LEU A 180 1.42 -2.44 -2.27
N TRP A 181 1.38 -1.24 -2.85
CA TRP A 181 2.13 -0.07 -2.36
C TRP A 181 1.90 0.23 -0.88
N ALA A 182 0.67 0.04 -0.39
CA ALA A 182 0.33 0.29 1.01
C ALA A 182 1.19 -0.52 1.99
N ALA A 183 1.55 -1.78 1.66
CA ALA A 183 2.41 -2.60 2.52
C ALA A 183 3.86 -2.07 2.55
N TRP A 184 4.40 -1.67 1.40
CA TRP A 184 5.71 -1.04 1.30
C TRP A 184 5.79 0.28 2.08
N GLN A 185 4.75 1.11 1.97
CA GLN A 185 4.71 2.40 2.65
C GLN A 185 4.63 2.23 4.18
N GLU A 186 3.81 1.31 4.67
CA GLU A 186 3.74 1.00 6.11
C GLU A 186 5.06 0.42 6.62
N LEU A 187 5.70 -0.48 5.85
CA LEU A 187 7.01 -1.02 6.18
C LEU A 187 8.07 0.08 6.30
N ALA A 188 8.14 1.02 5.35
CA ALA A 188 9.13 2.09 5.36
C ALA A 188 9.07 2.94 6.64
N GLN A 189 7.86 3.24 7.13
CA GLN A 189 7.65 4.03 8.35
C GLN A 189 8.13 3.32 9.63
N LEU A 190 8.30 1.99 9.60
CA LEU A 190 8.77 1.21 10.75
C LEU A 190 10.29 1.04 10.79
N LEU A 191 11.02 1.45 9.74
CA LEU A 191 12.45 1.22 9.63
C LEU A 191 13.24 2.44 10.15
N PRO A 192 13.87 2.33 11.34
CA PRO A 192 14.48 3.48 12.00
C PRO A 192 15.77 3.97 11.33
N ASN A 193 16.44 3.12 10.56
CA ASN A 193 17.72 3.44 9.96
C ASN A 193 18.07 2.52 8.76
N LYS A 194 19.11 2.95 8.03
CA LYS A 194 19.64 2.27 6.85
C LYS A 194 20.16 0.86 7.12
N ASN A 195 20.66 0.58 8.31
CA ASN A 195 21.18 -0.74 8.67
C ASN A 195 20.05 -1.76 8.78
N LYS A 196 18.93 -1.40 9.44
CA LYS A 196 17.75 -2.26 9.51
C LYS A 196 17.17 -2.49 8.11
N LEU A 197 17.08 -1.45 7.28
CA LEU A 197 16.64 -1.57 5.89
C LEU A 197 17.51 -2.56 5.09
N LYS A 198 18.84 -2.45 5.19
CA LYS A 198 19.79 -3.35 4.51
C LYS A 198 19.74 -4.80 5.03
N SER A 199 19.31 -5.01 6.26
CA SER A 199 19.18 -6.36 6.84
C SER A 199 17.96 -7.12 6.34
N LEU A 200 16.97 -6.44 5.74
CA LEU A 200 15.76 -7.08 5.23
C LEU A 200 16.03 -7.79 3.91
N VAL A 201 15.50 -9.00 3.79
CA VAL A 201 15.36 -9.69 2.51
C VAL A 201 14.03 -9.24 1.91
N LEU A 202 14.04 -8.71 0.70
CA LEU A 202 12.88 -8.14 0.02
C LEU A 202 12.75 -8.75 -1.38
N PRO A 203 11.53 -8.93 -1.90
CA PRO A 203 11.30 -9.53 -3.21
C PRO A 203 12.02 -8.75 -4.31
N ASP A 204 12.51 -9.49 -5.31
CA ASP A 204 13.06 -8.89 -6.52
C ASP A 204 11.91 -8.47 -7.44
N HIS A 205 11.46 -7.23 -7.26
CA HIS A 205 10.32 -6.66 -7.96
C HIS A 205 10.55 -5.17 -8.17
N TRP A 206 10.04 -4.60 -9.26
CA TRP A 206 10.29 -3.20 -9.62
C TRP A 206 9.78 -2.19 -8.56
N MET A 207 8.73 -2.55 -7.83
CA MET A 207 8.23 -1.77 -6.68
C MET A 207 9.28 -1.54 -5.58
N LYS A 208 10.28 -2.42 -5.47
CA LYS A 208 11.38 -2.28 -4.50
C LYS A 208 12.15 -0.97 -4.71
N GLN A 209 12.30 -0.49 -5.95
CA GLN A 209 12.98 0.78 -6.22
C GLN A 209 12.20 1.98 -5.66
N PHE A 210 10.87 2.00 -5.85
CA PHE A 210 9.99 3.02 -5.26
C PHE A 210 10.05 2.98 -3.73
N PHE A 211 10.04 1.78 -3.15
CA PHE A 211 10.17 1.59 -1.71
C PHE A 211 11.52 2.11 -1.19
N LEU A 212 12.65 1.77 -1.83
CA LEU A 212 13.97 2.22 -1.40
C LEU A 212 14.11 3.73 -1.48
N ALA A 213 13.65 4.36 -2.58
CA ALA A 213 13.67 5.81 -2.72
C ALA A 213 12.84 6.51 -1.63
N TYR A 214 11.66 5.98 -1.33
CA TYR A 214 10.78 6.47 -0.28
C TYR A 214 11.39 6.29 1.11
N ALA A 215 11.88 5.09 1.44
CA ALA A 215 12.48 4.78 2.74
C ALA A 215 13.76 5.60 3.00
N TYR A 216 14.60 5.82 1.98
CA TYR A 216 15.78 6.67 2.13
C TYR A 216 15.43 8.12 2.37
N LEU A 217 14.37 8.64 1.75
CA LEU A 217 13.91 10.00 2.01
C LEU A 217 13.44 10.18 3.45
N GLU A 218 12.65 9.24 3.97
CA GLU A 218 12.19 9.25 5.37
C GLU A 218 13.36 9.16 6.37
N GLN A 219 14.45 8.49 5.98
CA GLN A 219 15.69 8.39 6.76
C GLN A 219 16.67 9.54 6.53
N LEU A 220 16.26 10.59 5.80
CA LEU A 220 17.09 11.76 5.42
C LEU A 220 18.36 11.40 4.62
N CYS A 221 18.41 10.20 4.03
CA CYS A 221 19.42 9.77 3.05
C CYS A 221 19.07 10.36 1.68
N ASN A 222 19.15 11.70 1.59
CA ASN A 222 18.62 12.46 0.46
C ASN A 222 19.35 12.19 -0.86
N ASP A 223 20.66 11.95 -0.84
CA ASP A 223 21.43 11.72 -2.07
C ASP A 223 21.09 10.36 -2.69
N GLU A 224 20.98 9.30 -1.88
CA GLU A 224 20.56 7.97 -2.35
C GLU A 224 19.11 7.95 -2.82
N SER A 225 18.22 8.66 -2.13
CA SER A 225 16.83 8.82 -2.56
C SER A 225 16.74 9.53 -3.91
N LEU A 226 17.51 10.62 -4.09
CA LEU A 226 17.53 11.40 -5.33
C LEU A 226 18.02 10.57 -6.51
N GLU A 227 19.09 9.80 -6.32
CA GLU A 227 19.67 8.94 -7.36
C GLU A 227 18.62 7.96 -7.90
N ILE A 228 17.87 7.29 -7.02
CA ILE A 228 16.82 6.34 -7.42
C ILE A 228 15.66 7.06 -8.11
N TYR A 229 15.21 8.21 -7.60
CA TYR A 229 14.12 8.97 -8.24
C TYR A 229 14.51 9.49 -9.63
N CYS A 230 15.73 9.98 -9.83
CA CYS A 230 16.23 10.38 -11.14
C CYS A 230 16.26 9.18 -12.11
N LYS A 231 16.73 8.01 -11.65
CA LYS A 231 16.71 6.79 -12.45
C LYS A 231 15.30 6.37 -12.85
N LEU A 232 14.35 6.38 -11.92
CA LEU A 232 12.94 6.07 -12.21
C LEU A 232 12.33 7.08 -13.20
N HIS A 233 12.67 8.36 -13.07
CA HIS A 233 12.25 9.41 -14.00
C HIS A 233 12.74 9.12 -15.42
N GLU A 234 14.02 8.77 -15.60
CA GLU A 234 14.64 8.41 -16.88
C GLU A 234 14.09 7.09 -17.46
N GLN A 235 13.66 6.16 -16.61
CA GLN A 235 13.08 4.87 -17.01
C GLN A 235 11.64 4.97 -17.55
N GLY A 236 11.05 6.16 -17.62
CA GLY A 236 9.74 6.39 -18.25
C GLY A 236 8.65 6.91 -17.31
N PHE A 237 8.95 7.11 -16.02
CA PHE A 237 8.02 7.70 -15.05
C PHE A 237 8.18 9.24 -14.92
N ASN A 238 8.71 9.90 -15.95
CA ASN A 238 8.94 11.35 -15.96
C ASN A 238 7.69 12.21 -15.76
N LYS A 239 6.50 11.67 -16.05
CA LYS A 239 5.21 12.32 -15.82
C LYS A 239 4.55 11.96 -14.49
N SER A 240 5.24 11.23 -13.61
CA SER A 240 4.69 10.81 -12.32
C SER A 240 4.68 11.98 -11.34
N SER A 241 3.48 12.45 -11.00
CA SER A 241 3.25 13.47 -9.95
C SER A 241 3.93 13.09 -8.64
N PHE A 242 3.87 11.81 -8.27
CA PHE A 242 4.51 11.28 -7.08
C PHE A 242 6.02 11.47 -7.12
N ILE A 243 6.71 11.01 -8.19
CA ILE A 243 8.17 11.14 -8.28
C ILE A 243 8.59 12.61 -8.28
N ILE A 244 7.87 13.48 -8.99
CA ILE A 244 8.15 14.92 -9.03
C ILE A 244 8.02 15.53 -7.62
N ALA A 245 6.93 15.22 -6.91
CA ALA A 245 6.71 15.71 -5.56
C ALA A 245 7.77 15.22 -4.57
N GLN A 246 8.10 13.92 -4.60
CA GLN A 246 9.12 13.35 -3.73
C GLN A 246 10.50 13.94 -4.02
N THR A 247 10.85 14.11 -5.30
CA THR A 247 12.10 14.77 -5.72
C THR A 247 12.17 16.21 -5.21
N ALA A 248 11.05 16.95 -5.24
CA ALA A 248 10.99 18.30 -4.69
C ALA A 248 11.22 18.32 -3.17
N ILE A 249 10.68 17.35 -2.42
CA ILE A 249 10.93 17.18 -0.98
C ILE A 249 12.40 16.86 -0.73
N VAL A 250 13.00 15.95 -1.50
CA VAL A 250 14.43 15.62 -1.41
C VAL A 250 15.28 16.87 -1.60
N TYR A 251 15.02 17.67 -2.64
CA TYR A 251 15.71 18.93 -2.84
C TYR A 251 15.46 19.92 -1.71
N HIS A 252 14.24 20.04 -1.19
CA HIS A 252 13.96 20.89 -0.04
C HIS A 252 14.80 20.48 1.19
N ASN A 253 14.86 19.19 1.50
CA ASN A 253 15.62 18.63 2.63
C ASN A 253 17.12 18.85 2.45
N ARG A 254 17.66 18.68 1.24
CA ARG A 254 19.06 19.05 0.90
C ARG A 254 19.30 20.55 1.06
N ARG A 255 18.30 21.37 0.74
CA ARG A 255 18.37 22.84 0.75
C ARG A 255 18.03 23.52 2.06
N GLY A 256 17.78 22.75 3.13
CA GLY A 256 18.16 23.20 4.47
C GLY A 256 19.62 23.73 4.53
N MET A 257 20.43 23.44 3.50
CA MET A 257 21.78 23.97 3.30
C MET A 257 21.98 25.00 2.16
N THR A 258 21.06 25.20 1.19
CA THR A 258 21.11 26.35 0.23
C THR A 258 19.85 26.46 -0.64
N ARG A 259 19.02 27.51 -0.47
CA ARG A 259 17.88 27.85 -1.36
C ARG A 259 18.35 28.00 -2.82
N TYR A 260 17.62 27.48 -3.83
CA TYR A 260 17.32 28.18 -5.12
C TYR A 260 16.62 27.37 -6.26
N LEU A 261 16.75 26.05 -6.49
CA LEU A 261 16.08 25.41 -7.68
C LEU A 261 14.64 24.83 -7.49
N ILE A 262 13.81 25.22 -6.51
CA ILE A 262 12.42 24.69 -6.46
C ILE A 262 11.56 25.35 -7.55
N LEU A 263 11.97 26.50 -8.08
CA LEU A 263 11.22 27.18 -9.14
C LEU A 263 11.40 26.60 -10.55
N ILE A 264 12.47 25.84 -10.84
CA ILE A 264 12.76 25.43 -12.23
C ILE A 264 12.04 24.12 -12.62
N LEU A 265 11.66 23.27 -11.65
CA LEU A 265 11.00 21.98 -11.93
C LEU A 265 9.46 22.01 -11.84
N VAL A 266 8.86 23.11 -11.36
CA VAL A 266 7.40 23.20 -11.19
C VAL A 266 6.72 23.94 -12.36
N PHE A 267 7.48 24.64 -13.21
CA PHE A 267 6.94 25.44 -14.33
C PHE A 267 7.68 25.29 -15.67
N GLY A 268 8.36 24.16 -15.90
CA GLY A 268 9.03 23.84 -17.18
C GLY A 268 8.38 22.66 -17.88
#